data_AF-A0A368N1J8-F1
#
_entry.id   AF-A0A368N1J8-F1
#
_cell.length_a   1.000
_cell.length_b   1.000
_cell.length_c   1.000
_cell.angle_alpha   90.00
_cell.angle_beta   90.00
_cell.angle_gamma   90.00
#
_symmetry.space_group_name_H-M   'P 1'
#
loop_
_entity.id
_entity.type
_entity.pdbx_description
1 polymer ?
#
loop_
_entity_poly.entity_id
_entity_poly.type
_entity_poly.pdbx_seq_one_letter_code
_entity_poly.pdbx_strand_id
1 'polypeptide(L)'
;MPLAQLLEQYVSLGIFLVAAALSALSYLAWRRERDRRMGIVTAGYAMFALYGLIVFLEYPLLPYVPYTTLELLEHGSAVLILGGLIAFFLALTRD
;
A
#
# COMPACT_ATOMS: atom_id res chain seq x y z
N MET A 1 11.47 -12.65 -18.94
CA MET A 1 10.63 -12.75 -17.73
C MET A 1 9.25 -13.24 -18.14
N PRO A 2 8.59 -14.11 -17.37
CA PRO A 2 7.20 -14.49 -17.61
C PRO A 2 6.30 -13.25 -17.62
N LEU A 3 5.28 -13.24 -18.49
CA LEU A 3 4.33 -12.12 -18.63
C LEU A 3 3.65 -11.78 -17.30
N ALA A 4 3.33 -12.80 -16.49
CA ALA A 4 2.70 -12.65 -15.18
C ALA A 4 3.56 -11.78 -14.23
N GLN A 5 4.87 -12.02 -14.18
CA GLN A 5 5.81 -11.27 -13.34
C GLN A 5 5.87 -9.78 -13.74
N LEU A 6 5.89 -9.48 -15.04
CA LEU A 6 5.88 -8.09 -15.50
C LEU A 6 4.57 -7.39 -15.12
N LEU A 7 3.43 -8.06 -15.32
CA LEU A 7 2.13 -7.51 -14.95
C LEU A 7 2.07 -7.20 -13.46
N GLU A 8 2.48 -8.14 -12.62
CA GLU A 8 2.52 -7.96 -11.18
C GLU A 8 3.41 -6.78 -10.77
N GLN A 9 4.61 -6.68 -11.33
CA GLN A 9 5.53 -5.60 -11.04
C GLN A 9 4.98 -4.22 -11.47
N TYR A 10 4.39 -4.11 -12.65
CA TYR A 10 3.82 -2.84 -13.11
C TYR A 10 2.54 -2.47 -12.36
N VAL A 11 1.69 -3.44 -12.05
CA VAL A 11 0.45 -3.20 -11.29
C VAL A 11 0.77 -2.81 -9.85
N SER A 12 1.71 -3.49 -9.18
CA SER A 12 2.15 -3.14 -7.83
C SER A 12 2.79 -1.75 -7.78
N LEU A 13 3.60 -1.38 -8.77
CA LEU A 13 4.10 -0.01 -8.93
C LEU A 13 2.95 0.99 -9.10
N GLY A 14 1.95 0.66 -9.92
CA GLY A 14 0.75 1.49 -10.09
C GLY A 14 0.00 1.70 -8.77
N ILE A 15 -0.20 0.64 -8.00
CA ILE A 15 -0.82 0.71 -6.66
C ILE A 15 0.00 1.63 -5.75
N PHE A 16 1.32 1.44 -5.69
CA PHE A 16 2.19 2.28 -4.87
C PHE A 16 2.07 3.75 -5.24
N LEU A 17 2.21 4.10 -6.52
CA LEU A 17 2.19 5.49 -6.97
C LEU A 17 0.83 6.15 -6.70
N VAL A 18 -0.26 5.48 -7.04
CA VAL A 18 -1.62 6.02 -6.85
C VAL A 18 -1.94 6.15 -5.36
N ALA A 19 -1.69 5.10 -4.57
CA ALA A 19 -1.96 5.11 -3.14
C ALA A 19 -1.07 6.11 -2.39
N ALA A 20 0.21 6.26 -2.78
CA ALA A 20 1.10 7.26 -2.20
C ALA A 20 0.64 8.68 -2.52
N ALA A 21 0.22 8.95 -3.76
CA ALA A 21 -0.33 10.24 -4.15
C ALA A 21 -1.61 10.56 -3.36
N LEU A 22 -2.55 9.61 -3.28
CA LEU A 22 -3.77 9.77 -2.50
C LEU A 22 -3.48 9.97 -1.01
N SER A 23 -2.54 9.21 -0.43
CA SER A 23 -2.10 9.38 0.94
C SER A 23 -1.53 10.78 1.18
N ALA A 24 -0.67 11.28 0.28
CA ALA A 24 -0.10 12.62 0.39
C ALA A 24 -1.17 13.72 0.30
N LEU A 25 -2.12 13.59 -0.62
CA LEU A 25 -3.25 14.53 -0.76
C LEU A 25 -4.16 14.49 0.47
N SER A 26 -4.51 13.30 0.98
CA SER A 26 -5.30 13.15 2.21
C SER A 26 -4.56 13.69 3.43
N TYR A 27 -3.24 13.53 3.49
CA TYR A 27 -2.41 14.11 4.55
C TYR A 27 -2.41 15.64 4.51
N LEU A 28 -2.31 16.24 3.32
CA LEU A 28 -2.39 17.69 3.14
C LEU A 28 -3.76 18.23 3.56
N ALA A 29 -4.84 17.52 3.19
CA ALA A 29 -6.20 17.85 3.64
C ALA A 29 -6.34 17.74 5.17
N TRP A 30 -5.81 16.66 5.75
CA TRP A 30 -5.77 16.48 7.21
C TRP A 30 -5.01 17.60 7.91
N ARG A 31 -3.88 18.05 7.37
CA ARG A 31 -3.11 19.16 7.94
C ARG A 31 -3.90 20.47 7.93
N ARG A 32 -4.72 20.70 6.89
CA ARG A 32 -5.50 21.93 6.71
C ARG A 32 -6.73 21.97 7.61
N GLU A 33 -7.49 20.88 7.66
CA GLU A 33 -8.79 20.83 8.33
C GLU A 33 -8.73 20.20 9.74
N ARG A 34 -7.64 19.49 10.05
CA ARG A 34 -7.45 18.70 11.28
C ARG A 34 -8.54 17.67 11.57
N ASP A 35 -9.33 17.31 10.55
CA ASP A 35 -10.35 16.30 10.67
C ASP A 35 -9.74 14.91 10.95
N ARG A 36 -10.10 14.31 12.09
CA ARG A 36 -9.63 12.98 12.48
C ARG A 36 -9.98 11.92 11.44
N ARG A 37 -11.06 12.09 10.68
CA ARG A 37 -11.46 11.21 9.59
C ARG A 37 -10.41 11.13 8.49
N MET A 38 -9.90 12.29 8.05
CA MET A 38 -8.87 12.36 7.02
C MET A 38 -7.54 11.73 7.46
N GLY A 39 -7.23 11.75 8.75
CA GLY A 39 -6.08 11.02 9.30
C GLY A 39 -6.18 9.51 9.10
N ILE A 40 -7.37 8.93 9.30
CA ILE A 40 -7.61 7.49 9.11
C ILE A 40 -7.53 7.11 7.63
N VAL A 41 -8.13 7.93 6.76
CA VAL A 41 -8.08 7.74 5.31
C VAL A 41 -6.63 7.79 4.80
N THR A 42 -5.84 8.74 5.30
CA THR A 42 -4.40 8.85 5.00
C THR A 42 -3.66 7.57 5.39
N ALA A 43 -3.92 7.03 6.57
CA ALA A 43 -3.33 5.78 7.04
C ALA A 43 -3.74 4.59 6.17
N GLY A 44 -5.01 4.52 5.75
CA GLY A 44 -5.51 3.50 4.83
C GLY A 44 -4.78 3.54 3.48
N TYR A 45 -4.67 4.71 2.87
CA TYR A 45 -3.89 4.88 1.63
C TYR A 45 -2.39 4.56 1.83
N ALA A 46 -1.81 4.90 2.98
CA ALA A 46 -0.43 4.57 3.28
C ALA A 46 -0.20 3.06 3.36
N MET A 47 -1.13 2.29 3.93
CA MET A 47 -1.05 0.83 3.97
C MET A 47 -1.09 0.21 2.56
N PHE A 48 -1.97 0.70 1.69
CA PHE A 48 -2.00 0.26 0.29
C PHE A 48 -0.73 0.63 -0.47
N ALA A 49 -0.18 1.82 -0.21
CA ALA A 49 1.08 2.23 -0.80
C ALA A 49 2.23 1.31 -0.36
N LEU A 50 2.33 1.01 0.93
CA LEU A 50 3.34 0.11 1.47
C LEU A 50 3.22 -1.31 0.89
N TYR A 51 2.01 -1.84 0.74
CA TYR A 51 1.78 -3.11 0.06
C TYR A 51 2.32 -3.08 -1.38
N GLY A 52 1.92 -2.08 -2.17
CA GLY A 52 2.38 -1.95 -3.56
C GLY A 52 3.90 -1.82 -3.67
N LEU A 53 4.53 -1.12 -2.71
CA LEU A 53 5.98 -0.98 -2.64
C LEU A 53 6.66 -2.33 -2.33
N ILE A 54 6.15 -3.08 -1.36
CA ILE A 54 6.73 -4.37 -0.95
C ILE A 54 6.70 -5.36 -2.12
N VAL A 55 5.55 -5.52 -2.78
CA VAL A 55 5.40 -6.42 -3.93
C VAL A 55 6.27 -5.96 -5.10
N PHE A 56 6.32 -4.65 -5.38
CA PHE A 56 7.20 -4.12 -6.43
C PHE A 56 8.69 -4.43 -6.18
N LEU A 57 9.12 -4.36 -4.92
CA LEU A 57 10.51 -4.58 -4.51
C LEU A 57 10.92 -6.05 -4.52
N GLU A 58 9.99 -7.00 -4.56
CA GLU A 58 10.28 -8.43 -4.59
C GLU A 58 11.27 -8.77 -5.71
N TYR A 59 10.93 -8.40 -6.95
CA TYR A 59 11.74 -8.73 -8.12
C TYR A 59 13.12 -8.06 -8.16
N PRO A 60 13.27 -6.75 -7.84
CA PRO A 60 14.57 -6.13 -7.66
C PRO A 60 15.42 -6.73 -6.52
N LEU A 61 14.80 -7.28 -5.47
CA LEU A 61 15.49 -7.81 -4.29
C LEU A 61 15.85 -9.31 -4.40
N LEU A 62 15.30 -10.05 -5.37
CA LEU A 62 15.63 -11.46 -5.62
C LEU A 62 17.15 -11.77 -5.64
N PRO A 63 18.04 -10.92 -6.19
CA PRO A 63 19.47 -11.20 -6.18
C PRO A 63 20.14 -11.06 -4.80
N TYR A 64 19.50 -10.35 -3.87
CA TYR A 64 20.09 -9.93 -2.60
C TYR A 64 19.47 -10.62 -1.39
N VAL A 65 18.23 -11.09 -1.49
CA VAL A 65 17.45 -11.65 -0.40
C VAL A 65 16.99 -13.07 -0.75
N PRO A 66 16.99 -14.04 0.18
CA PRO A 66 16.49 -15.38 -0.07
C PRO A 66 15.04 -15.38 -0.56
N TYR A 67 14.74 -16.20 -1.57
CA TYR A 67 13.40 -16.33 -2.15
C TYR A 67 12.31 -16.57 -1.10
N THR A 68 12.53 -17.49 -0.15
CA THR A 68 11.57 -17.80 0.92
C THR A 68 11.21 -16.58 1.78
N THR A 69 12.17 -15.68 2.00
CA THR A 69 11.91 -14.46 2.78
C THR A 69 11.10 -13.45 1.97
N LEU A 70 11.38 -13.35 0.66
CA LEU A 70 10.63 -12.47 -0.24
C LEU A 70 9.19 -12.97 -0.44
N GLU A 71 9.00 -14.26 -0.68
CA GLU A 71 7.69 -14.90 -0.80
C GLU A 71 6.84 -14.68 0.47
N LEU A 72 7.44 -14.89 1.65
CA LEU A 72 6.75 -14.65 2.93
C LEU A 72 6.40 -13.17 3.12
N LEU A 73 7.29 -12.26 2.69
CA LEU A 73 7.07 -10.82 2.81
C LEU A 73 5.96 -10.35 1.86
N GLU A 74 5.95 -10.82 0.62
CA GLU A 74 4.91 -10.56 -0.38
C GLU A 74 3.54 -11.02 0.15
N HIS A 75 3.43 -12.30 0.56
CA HIS A 75 2.18 -12.86 1.06
C HIS A 75 1.75 -12.23 2.39
N GLY A 76 2.71 -11.99 3.30
CA GLY A 76 2.45 -11.36 4.59
C GLY A 76 2.01 -9.90 4.46
N SER A 77 2.49 -9.18 3.43
CA SER A 77 2.11 -7.80 3.18
C SER A 77 0.63 -7.63 2.81
N ALA A 78 -0.06 -8.69 2.39
CA ALA A 78 -1.51 -8.67 2.15
C ALA A 78 -2.32 -8.26 3.39
N VAL A 79 -1.78 -8.43 4.60
CA VAL A 79 -2.39 -7.92 5.84
C VAL A 79 -2.55 -6.39 5.82
N LEU A 80 -1.67 -5.66 5.11
CA LEU A 80 -1.80 -4.22 4.94
C LEU A 80 -3.04 -3.84 4.13
N ILE A 81 -3.45 -4.66 3.17
CA ILE A 81 -4.70 -4.45 2.42
C ILE A 81 -5.89 -4.55 3.38
N LEU A 82 -5.91 -5.58 4.23
CA LEU A 82 -6.96 -5.75 5.23
C LEU A 82 -7.01 -4.57 6.21
N GLY A 83 -5.84 -4.14 6.69
CA GLY A 83 -5.72 -2.95 7.54
C GLY A 83 -6.25 -1.69 6.86
N GLY A 84 -5.91 -1.50 5.58
CA GLY A 84 -6.39 -0.39 4.77
C GLY A 84 -7.91 -0.39 4.64
N LEU A 85 -8.51 -1.52 4.30
CA LEU A 85 -9.97 -1.68 4.21
C LEU A 85 -10.67 -1.38 5.55
N ILE A 86 -10.12 -1.87 6.66
CA ILE A 86 -10.63 -1.57 8.00
C ILE A 86 -10.53 -0.07 8.29
N ALA A 87 -9.43 0.58 7.93
CA ALA A 87 -9.27 2.02 8.11
C ALA A 87 -10.33 2.80 7.32
N PHE A 88 -10.61 2.44 6.07
CA PHE A 88 -11.68 3.05 5.28
C PHE A 88 -13.06 2.85 5.91
N PHE A 89 -13.36 1.63 6.38
CA PHE A 89 -14.62 1.36 7.07
C PHE A 89 -14.77 2.19 8.36
N LEU A 90 -13.70 2.32 9.15
CA LEU A 90 -13.67 3.16 10.35
C LEU A 90 -13.82 4.66 10.03
N ALA A 91 -13.31 5.11 8.89
CA ALA A 91 -13.48 6.48 8.43
C ALA A 91 -14.92 6.77 7.94
N LEU A 92 -15.64 5.76 7.44
CA LEU A 92 -17.04 5.86 7.01
C LEU A 92 -18.03 5.76 8.19
N THR A 93 -17.72 4.96 9.21
CA THR A 93 -18.61 4.75 10.37
C THR A 93 -18.53 5.84 11.44
N ARG A 94 -17.60 6.79 11.31
CA ARG A 94 -17.42 7.91 12.24
C ARG A 94 -18.29 9.14 11.92
N ASP A 95 -19.35 8.96 11.13
CA ASP A 95 -20.36 9.98 10.82
C ASP A 95 -21.25 10.30 12.05
#